data_AF-A0A5B0RF45-F1
#
_entry.id   AF-A0A5B0RF45-F1
#
_cell.length_a   1.000
_cell.length_b   1.000
_cell.length_c   1.000
_cell.angle_alpha   90.00
_cell.angle_beta   90.00
_cell.angle_gamma   90.00
#
_symmetry.space_group_name_H-M   'P 1'
#
loop_
_entity.id
_entity.type
_entity.pdbx_description
1 polymer ?
#
loop_
_entity_poly.entity_id
_entity_poly.type
_entity_poly.pdbx_seq_one_letter_code
_entity_poly.pdbx_strand_id
1 'polypeptide(L)'
;MLDSQYKSVKALGEPFRGTSQQPYDFAQQTVTDRVRSEIPTIVRLRLTPPPIETYSLNRKLSGMFLLCNRLGSQIDCHTILDNLLHQKKSGSWGRHLSDSPTTT
;
A
#
# COMPACT_ATOMS: atom_id res chain seq x y z
N MET A 1 21.24 1.52 -3.14
CA MET A 1 19.96 2.22 -3.32
C MET A 1 18.86 1.23 -3.67
N LEU A 2 19.03 0.49 -4.78
CA LEU A 2 18.04 -0.46 -5.30
C LEU A 2 17.62 -1.52 -4.27
N ASP A 3 18.57 -2.12 -3.56
CA ASP A 3 18.30 -3.11 -2.51
C ASP A 3 17.41 -2.57 -1.38
N SER A 4 17.76 -1.43 -0.78
CA SER A 4 16.95 -0.78 0.26
C SER A 4 15.55 -0.39 -0.21
N GLN A 5 15.42 0.09 -1.45
CA GLN A 5 14.10 0.37 -2.03
C GLN A 5 13.29 -0.90 -2.24
N TYR A 6 13.91 -1.97 -2.75
CA TYR A 6 13.27 -3.27 -2.91
C TYR A 6 12.79 -3.83 -1.57
N LYS A 7 13.62 -3.78 -0.51
CA LYS A 7 13.24 -4.17 0.86
C LYS A 7 12.02 -3.40 1.37
N SER A 8 12.01 -2.07 1.17
CA SER A 8 10.90 -1.21 1.57
C SER A 8 9.60 -1.58 0.85
N VAL A 9 9.65 -1.73 -0.48
CA VAL A 9 8.46 -2.07 -1.29
C VAL A 9 7.97 -3.50 -0.98
N LYS A 10 8.89 -4.44 -0.76
CA LYS A 10 8.56 -5.81 -0.37
C LYS A 10 7.83 -5.87 0.96
N ALA A 11 8.26 -5.07 1.95
CA ALA A 11 7.56 -4.95 3.23
C ALA A 11 6.17 -4.31 3.06
N LEU A 12 6.07 -3.22 2.29
CA LEU A 12 4.78 -2.56 2.01
C LEU A 12 3.79 -3.48 1.27
N GLY A 13 4.28 -4.39 0.43
CA GLY A 13 3.46 -5.34 -0.30
C GLY A 13 2.96 -6.51 0.54
N GLU A 14 3.51 -6.74 1.73
CA GLU A 14 3.21 -7.90 2.57
C GLU A 14 1.72 -8.07 2.90
N PRO A 15 0.97 -7.03 3.33
CA PRO A 15 -0.47 -7.18 3.63
C PRO A 15 -1.29 -7.67 2.42
N PHE A 16 -0.82 -7.39 1.20
CA PHE A 16 -1.57 -7.64 -0.03
C PHE A 16 -1.30 -9.01 -0.65
N ARG A 17 -0.33 -9.77 -0.14
CA ARG A 17 0.00 -11.10 -0.68
C ARG A 17 -1.08 -12.10 -0.27
N GLY A 18 -1.48 -12.98 -1.20
CA GLY A 18 -2.42 -14.06 -0.90
C GLY A 18 -1.88 -15.12 0.07
N THR A 19 -0.56 -15.15 0.27
CA THR A 19 0.08 -16.02 1.27
C THR A 19 0.14 -15.41 2.67
N SER A 20 -0.24 -14.14 2.82
CA SER A 20 -0.23 -13.47 4.13
C SER A 20 -1.50 -13.82 4.90
N GLN A 21 -1.39 -13.91 6.22
CA GLN A 21 -2.55 -14.11 7.08
C GLN A 21 -3.55 -12.95 6.91
N GLN A 22 -4.82 -13.30 6.66
CA GLN A 22 -5.91 -12.34 6.53
C GLN A 22 -6.97 -12.61 7.63
N PRO A 23 -7.64 -11.57 8.17
CA PRO A 23 -7.37 -10.14 7.91
C PRO A 23 -6.00 -9.73 8.47
N TYR A 24 -5.31 -8.83 7.77
CA TYR A 24 -4.01 -8.34 8.20
C TYR A 24 -4.17 -7.43 9.43
N ASP A 25 -3.53 -7.79 10.53
CA ASP A 25 -3.56 -7.02 11.78
C ASP A 25 -2.55 -5.86 11.74
N PHE A 26 -3.06 -4.64 11.60
CA PHE A 26 -2.22 -3.45 11.59
C PHE A 26 -1.75 -3.03 13.00
N ALA A 27 -2.31 -3.57 14.09
CA ALA A 27 -1.88 -3.22 15.45
C ALA A 27 -0.53 -3.86 15.82
N GLN A 28 -0.22 -5.03 15.25
CA GLN A 28 0.97 -5.84 15.56
C GLN A 28 1.95 -5.92 14.36
N GLN A 29 1.84 -5.00 13.41
CA GLN A 29 2.65 -4.99 12.19
C GLN A 29 4.05 -4.41 12.40
N THR A 30 5.03 -4.89 11.61
CA THR A 30 6.42 -4.39 11.60
C THR A 30 6.81 -3.69 10.29
N VAL A 31 5.87 -3.54 9.35
CA VAL A 31 6.08 -2.91 8.04
C VAL A 31 6.59 -1.48 8.19
N THR A 32 5.96 -0.66 9.04
CA THR A 32 6.35 0.75 9.21
C THR A 32 7.79 0.88 9.69
N ASP A 33 8.21 0.05 10.64
CA ASP A 33 9.57 0.09 11.18
C ASP A 33 10.60 -0.39 10.17
N ARG A 34 10.31 -1.47 9.43
CA ARG A 34 11.16 -1.96 8.34
C ARG A 34 11.31 -0.94 7.20
N VAL A 35 10.25 -0.21 6.87
CA VAL A 35 10.37 0.88 5.87
C VAL A 35 11.20 2.02 6.44
N ARG A 36 10.96 2.42 7.70
CA ARG A 36 11.69 3.50 8.36
C ARG A 36 13.19 3.21 8.45
N SER A 37 13.60 1.97 8.71
CA SER A 37 15.01 1.58 8.79
C SER A 37 15.76 1.71 7.47
N GLU A 38 15.07 1.64 6.33
CA GLU A 38 15.69 1.77 5.00
C GLU A 38 15.81 3.24 4.54
N ILE A 39 15.05 4.17 5.14
CA ILE A 39 15.04 5.60 4.75
C ILE A 39 16.45 6.22 4.76
N PRO A 40 17.29 6.05 5.82
CA PRO A 40 18.62 6.65 5.84
C PRO A 40 19.48 6.22 4.66
N THR A 41 19.47 4.92 4.33
CA THR A 41 20.22 4.37 3.20
C THR A 41 19.68 4.90 1.87
N ILE A 42 18.36 4.97 1.72
CA ILE A 42 17.72 5.49 0.50
C ILE A 42 18.06 6.97 0.31
N VAL A 43 18.00 7.80 1.35
CA VAL A 43 18.30 9.23 1.28
C VAL A 43 19.77 9.47 0.98
N ARG A 44 20.70 8.75 1.65
CA ARG A 44 22.14 8.91 1.44
C ARG A 44 22.59 8.60 0.01
N LEU A 45 21.94 7.62 -0.63
CA LEU A 45 22.35 7.14 -1.95
C LEU A 45 21.61 7.82 -3.12
N ARG A 46 20.72 8.78 -2.86
CA ARG A 46 20.03 9.53 -3.90
C ARG A 46 20.93 10.60 -4.51
N LEU A 47 21.07 10.58 -5.83
CA LEU A 47 21.79 11.60 -6.60
C LEU A 47 20.91 12.80 -6.95
N THR A 48 19.60 12.60 -7.02
CA THR A 48 18.60 13.61 -7.35
C THR A 48 17.32 13.41 -6.53
N PRO A 49 16.54 14.47 -6.29
CA PRO A 49 15.23 14.34 -5.68
C PRO A 49 14.27 13.55 -6.60
N PRO A 50 13.45 12.63 -6.09
CA PRO A 50 12.42 11.98 -6.87
C PRO A 50 11.30 12.97 -7.28
N PRO A 51 10.50 12.64 -8.31
CA PRO A 51 9.37 13.45 -8.73
C PRO A 51 8.34 13.69 -7.62
N ILE A 52 7.60 14.80 -7.69
CA ILE A 52 6.62 15.22 -6.67
C ILE A 52 5.50 14.18 -6.46
N GLU A 53 5.12 13.48 -7.52
CA GLU A 53 4.11 12.41 -7.47
C GLU A 53 4.58 11.26 -6.58
N THR A 54 5.88 10.95 -6.61
CA THR A 54 6.47 9.89 -5.79
C THR A 54 6.40 10.24 -4.30
N TYR A 55 6.68 11.49 -3.94
CA TYR A 55 6.52 11.95 -2.55
C TYR A 55 5.07 11.90 -2.10
N SER A 56 4.16 12.39 -2.94
CA SER A 56 2.72 12.42 -2.65
C SER A 56 2.15 11.02 -2.42
N LEU A 57 2.50 10.08 -3.30
CA LEU A 57 2.09 8.68 -3.18
C LEU A 57 2.61 8.05 -1.89
N ASN A 58 3.92 8.20 -1.60
CA ASN A 58 4.52 7.62 -0.40
C ASN A 58 3.95 8.20 0.89
N ARG A 59 3.63 9.51 0.93
CA ARG A 59 2.99 10.13 2.09
C ARG A 59 1.57 9.63 2.30
N LYS A 60 0.77 9.48 1.23
CA LYS A 60 -0.59 8.91 1.31
C LYS A 60 -0.54 7.50 1.88
N LEU A 61 0.30 6.63 1.32
CA LEU A 61 0.44 5.25 1.77
C LEU A 61 0.92 5.19 3.24
N SER A 62 1.95 5.95 3.60
CA SER A 62 2.45 6.00 4.97
C SER A 62 1.37 6.45 5.96
N GLY A 63 0.59 7.48 5.59
CA GLY A 63 -0.53 7.97 6.40
C GLY A 63 -1.60 6.91 6.62
N MET A 64 -1.96 6.15 5.58
CA MET A 64 -2.95 5.08 5.67
C MET A 64 -2.47 3.94 6.58
N PHE A 65 -1.21 3.49 6.46
CA PHE A 65 -0.64 2.46 7.33
C PHE A 65 -0.59 2.89 8.79
N LEU A 66 -0.13 4.12 9.05
CA LEU A 66 -0.08 4.67 10.40
C LEU A 66 -1.47 4.84 11.02
N LEU A 67 -2.45 5.23 10.21
CA LEU A 67 -3.84 5.36 10.64
C LEU A 67 -4.43 4.00 11.00
N CYS A 68 -4.26 2.99 10.14
CA CYS A 68 -4.72 1.62 10.41
C CYS A 68 -4.08 1.05 11.68
N ASN A 69 -2.78 1.31 11.89
CA ASN A 69 -2.08 0.93 13.11
C ASN A 69 -2.65 1.64 14.34
N ARG A 70 -2.87 2.96 14.26
CA ARG A 70 -3.45 3.75 15.37
C ARG A 70 -4.85 3.30 15.75
N LEU A 71 -5.65 2.85 14.78
CA LEU A 71 -7.01 2.36 14.99
C LEU A 71 -7.08 0.88 15.35
N GLY A 72 -5.95 0.16 15.37
CA GLY A 72 -5.91 -1.29 15.58
C GLY A 72 -6.71 -2.06 14.52
N SER A 73 -6.71 -1.59 13.28
CA SER A 73 -7.54 -2.14 12.21
C SER A 73 -7.07 -3.52 11.77
N GLN A 74 -8.04 -4.40 11.49
CA GLN A 74 -7.80 -5.68 10.81
C GLN A 74 -8.50 -5.62 9.45
N ILE A 75 -7.74 -5.73 8.37
CA ILE A 75 -8.26 -5.50 7.00
C ILE A 75 -7.79 -6.64 6.08
N ASP A 76 -8.71 -7.21 5.29
CA ASP A 76 -8.34 -8.12 4.21
C ASP A 76 -7.79 -7.35 3.01
N CYS A 77 -6.50 -7.01 3.09
CA CYS A 77 -5.83 -6.25 2.05
C CYS A 77 -5.68 -7.05 0.75
N HIS A 78 -5.60 -8.38 0.84
CA HIS A 78 -5.47 -9.23 -0.34
C HIS A 78 -6.73 -9.16 -1.21
N THR A 79 -7.90 -9.36 -0.60
CA THR A 79 -9.18 -9.27 -1.32
C THR A 79 -9.41 -7.87 -1.91
N ILE A 80 -9.03 -6.81 -1.19
CA ILE A 80 -9.12 -5.43 -1.72
C ILE A 80 -8.30 -5.29 -3.01
N LEU A 81 -7.03 -5.73 -2.99
CA LEU A 81 -6.18 -5.62 -4.17
C LEU A 81 -6.68 -6.51 -5.31
N ASP A 82 -7.08 -7.75 -5.02
CA ASP A 82 -7.56 -8.67 -6.03
C ASP A 82 -8.82 -8.14 -6.73
N ASN A 83 -9.77 -7.60 -5.97
CA ASN A 83 -10.97 -6.94 -6.53
C ASN A 83 -10.60 -5.74 -7.42
N LEU A 84 -9.67 -4.90 -6.97
CA LEU A 84 -9.20 -3.75 -7.77
C LEU A 84 -8.53 -4.19 -9.08
N LEU A 85 -7.75 -5.27 -9.05
CA LEU A 85 -7.11 -5.82 -10.24
C LEU A 85 -8.13 -6.44 -11.20
N HIS A 86 -9.15 -7.12 -10.68
CA HIS A 86 -10.28 -7.61 -11.50
C HIS A 86 -11.05 -6.47 -12.16
N GLN A 87 -11.37 -5.40 -11.42
CA GLN A 87 -12.01 -4.20 -11.97
C GLN A 87 -11.16 -3.52 -13.05
N LYS A 88 -9.84 -3.48 -12.86
CA LYS A 88 -8.91 -2.95 -13.86
C LYS A 88 -8.89 -3.79 -15.14
N LYS A 89 -8.90 -5.12 -15.02
CA LYS A 89 -8.96 -6.03 -16.18
C LYS A 89 -10.29 -5.94 -16.94
N SER A 90 -11.40 -5.75 -16.23
CA SER A 90 -12.74 -5.63 -16.85
C SER A 90 -13.03 -4.24 -17.43
N GLY A 91 -12.07 -3.31 -17.39
CA GLY A 91 -12.27 -1.92 -17.84
C GLY A 91 -13.23 -1.13 -16.95
N SER A 92 -13.49 -1.61 -15.72
CA SER A 92 -14.39 -0.97 -14.74
C SER A 92 -13.71 0.02 -13.80
N TRP A 93 -12.40 0.13 -13.90
CA TRP A 93 -11.61 0.96 -13.01
C TRP A 93 -11.96 2.45 -13.17
N GLY A 94 -12.37 3.09 -12.07
CA GLY A 94 -12.79 4.49 -12.06
C GLY A 94 -14.29 4.71 -12.30
N ARG A 95 -15.10 3.66 -12.51
CA ARG A 95 -16.57 3.76 -12.47
C ARG A 95 -17.03 3.86 -11.01
N HIS A 96 -17.77 4.91 -10.66
CA HIS A 96 -18.24 5.12 -9.29
C HIS A 96 -19.37 4.12 -8.99
N LEU A 97 -19.47 3.61 -7.76
CA LEU A 97 -20.53 2.65 -7.36
C LEU A 97 -21.97 3.18 -7.59
N SER A 98 -22.13 4.50 -7.76
CA SER A 98 -23.41 5.15 -8.10
C SER A 98 -23.85 4.97 -9.56
N ASP A 99 -22.98 4.45 -10.44
CA ASP A 99 -23.29 4.33 -11.88
C ASP A 99 -23.98 3.00 -12.22
N SER A 100 -24.44 2.26 -11.20
CA SER A 100 -25.28 1.08 -11.39
C SER A 100 -26.66 1.54 -11.88
N PRO A 101 -27.14 1.14 -13.07
CA PRO A 101 -28.50 1.46 -13.47
C PRO A 101 -29.44 0.74 -12.50
N THR A 102 -30.16 1.52 -11.69
CA THR A 102 -31.30 1.03 -10.91
C THR A 102 -32.23 0.31 -11.89
N THR A 103 -32.23 -1.02 -11.84
CA THR A 103 -33.09 -1.84 -12.68
C THR A 103 -34.47 -1.78 -12.04
N THR A 104 -35.36 -1.01 -12.66
CA THR A 104 -36.82 -1.07 -12.44
C THR A 104 -37.37 -2.36 -13.04
#